data_AF-A0A814NJ00-F1
#
_entry.id   AF-A0A814NJ00-F1
#
_cell.length_a   1.000
_cell.length_b   1.000
_cell.length_c   1.000
_cell.angle_alpha   90.00
_cell.angle_beta   90.00
_cell.angle_gamma   90.00
#
_symmetry.space_group_name_H-M   'P 1'
#
loop_
_entity.id
_entity.type
_entity.pdbx_description
1 polymer ?
#
loop_
_entity_poly.entity_id
_entity_poly.type
_entity_poly.pdbx_seq_one_letter_code
_entity_poly.pdbx_strand_id
1 'polypeptide(L)'
;MGTGGNDFDGFISTPRATLDNNVMKNVIESKKLLHSLQLLKIELNQRDLLIQNLKIEYEEKCEDLQEKLADMTYQRDLLQTKLNSQLQVERELALRSQDEVRQQLTHIMERQRQLEDVNTRLVSKSNEIRHNLQHKILPTDEEYRILKSTDINSEQMPLKDFIMIKFYETVRPIEMEYENCKRTQNILESKLTATGQDLLQTQKALDEERRSSHTVHMQLQKTTGELNEYKNLCEQNEFKKQNYDRIKSERDQYEHRIVELDRQITQNELHIQTQTKEKENLLLQLAELRQEIVVLRQDKEYLTRQYNDIQHKFYSTEEKLSTLEAALDETKRAKELLYEKHISTRDAYKTEYENKLSVELEQLRSKTTLEIEKLRDGVKEMYERENRSFQHARDEALLERDRHIQLERDLQRKYDVLLNESRQYQSNAEVRLGELQAEVKLKTFESDRVQLLYEENLKTLKATQIEIEKLQKKNDLIQKEYFNLQVQSDRRLMEIDTELNEKRTKLQVYEKVEQELDEVVMQAAQVENDGEAEKVLFSYGYGASLPTSAKRRLQHSVHLAKRVIQLEQANTSLR
;
A
#
# COMPACT_ATOMS: atom_id res chain seq x y z
N MET A 1 11.45 -81.37 -0.44
CA MET A 1 11.72 -81.06 -1.86
C MET A 1 11.60 -79.54 -1.95
N GLY A 2 12.62 -78.71 -2.20
CA GLY A 2 13.91 -78.89 -2.90
C GLY A 2 13.85 -78.15 -4.25
N THR A 3 14.82 -77.34 -4.72
CA THR A 3 16.22 -77.05 -4.27
C THR A 3 16.79 -75.76 -4.95
N GLY A 4 17.58 -74.93 -4.25
CA GLY A 4 18.51 -73.89 -4.80
C GLY A 4 17.89 -72.65 -5.50
N GLY A 5 18.60 -71.53 -5.77
CA GLY A 5 19.89 -71.05 -5.25
C GLY A 5 20.71 -70.11 -6.20
N ASN A 6 20.85 -68.81 -5.85
CA ASN A 6 21.92 -67.82 -6.23
C ASN A 6 22.15 -67.47 -7.74
N ASP A 7 22.71 -66.32 -8.19
CA ASP A 7 23.21 -65.04 -7.61
C ASP A 7 23.37 -63.91 -8.68
N PHE A 8 23.38 -62.62 -8.27
CA PHE A 8 24.05 -61.39 -8.83
C PHE A 8 23.85 -60.90 -10.32
N ASP A 9 24.05 -59.63 -10.75
CA ASP A 9 23.90 -58.23 -10.20
C ASP A 9 24.12 -57.16 -11.33
N GLY A 10 23.67 -55.88 -11.21
CA GLY A 10 23.87 -54.84 -12.27
C GLY A 10 23.33 -53.39 -12.06
N PHE A 11 23.92 -52.38 -12.76
CA PHE A 11 23.87 -50.89 -12.56
C PHE A 11 23.97 -50.12 -13.92
N ILE A 12 23.95 -48.77 -14.14
CA ILE A 12 23.34 -47.47 -13.63
C ILE A 12 24.02 -46.29 -14.44
N SER A 13 23.58 -45.03 -14.72
CA SER A 13 22.30 -44.29 -14.96
C SER A 13 22.63 -42.84 -15.49
N THR A 14 22.03 -41.74 -14.96
CA THR A 14 22.34 -40.26 -15.12
C THR A 14 21.50 -39.42 -16.15
N PRO A 15 21.44 -38.06 -16.12
CA PRO A 15 20.35 -37.37 -15.37
C PRO A 15 19.68 -36.11 -16.01
N ARG A 16 18.42 -35.82 -15.64
CA ARG A 16 17.73 -34.51 -15.87
C ARG A 16 16.77 -34.07 -14.74
N ALA A 17 16.92 -34.59 -13.53
CA ALA A 17 15.84 -34.67 -12.53
C ALA A 17 15.89 -33.68 -11.34
N THR A 18 16.80 -32.70 -11.31
CA THR A 18 17.25 -32.10 -10.04
C THR A 18 16.32 -31.10 -9.36
N LEU A 19 15.41 -30.42 -10.05
CA LEU A 19 14.58 -29.37 -9.43
C LEU A 19 13.27 -29.91 -8.82
N ASP A 20 12.51 -30.69 -9.58
CA ASP A 20 11.29 -31.38 -9.08
C ASP A 20 11.61 -32.29 -7.89
N ASN A 21 12.80 -32.90 -7.89
CA ASN A 21 13.30 -33.72 -6.79
C ASN A 21 13.24 -33.01 -5.43
N ASN A 22 13.42 -31.68 -5.34
CA ASN A 22 13.41 -30.99 -4.05
C ASN A 22 11.98 -30.80 -3.51
N VAL A 23 11.02 -30.43 -4.35
CA VAL A 23 9.60 -30.33 -3.95
C VAL A 23 9.06 -31.72 -3.63
N MET A 24 9.36 -32.71 -4.47
CA MET A 24 8.98 -34.10 -4.27
C MET A 24 9.60 -34.68 -2.98
N LYS A 25 10.87 -34.37 -2.68
CA LYS A 25 11.55 -34.76 -1.43
C LYS A 25 10.85 -34.19 -0.21
N ASN A 26 10.51 -32.90 -0.19
CA ASN A 26 9.80 -32.28 0.95
C ASN A 26 8.42 -32.92 1.18
N VAL A 27 7.68 -33.26 0.10
CA VAL A 27 6.40 -33.98 0.19
C VAL A 27 6.60 -35.42 0.69
N ILE A 28 7.68 -36.11 0.27
CA ILE A 28 8.03 -37.45 0.75
C ILE A 28 8.43 -37.42 2.23
N GLU A 29 9.20 -36.41 2.68
CA GLU A 29 9.60 -36.26 4.08
C GLU A 29 8.40 -35.94 4.99
N SER A 30 7.50 -35.06 4.55
CA SER A 30 6.22 -34.81 5.24
C SER A 30 5.35 -36.08 5.35
N LYS A 31 5.24 -36.86 4.27
CA LYS A 31 4.52 -38.15 4.29
C LYS A 31 5.20 -39.20 5.18
N LYS A 32 6.53 -39.26 5.22
CA LYS A 32 7.29 -40.13 6.14
C LYS A 32 7.04 -39.74 7.59
N LEU A 33 7.13 -38.46 7.94
CA LEU A 33 6.85 -37.95 9.28
C LEU A 33 5.42 -38.27 9.72
N LEU A 34 4.43 -38.06 8.84
CA LEU A 34 3.03 -38.41 9.12
C LEU A 34 2.85 -39.92 9.36
N HIS A 35 3.52 -40.76 8.58
CA HIS A 35 3.48 -42.22 8.77
C HIS A 35 4.16 -42.66 10.07
N SER A 36 5.33 -42.11 10.42
CA SER A 36 5.99 -42.35 11.71
C SER A 36 5.12 -41.93 12.90
N LEU A 37 4.39 -40.81 12.78
CA LEU A 37 3.44 -40.35 13.81
C LEU A 37 2.22 -41.29 13.93
N GLN A 38 1.73 -41.83 12.81
CA GLN A 38 0.70 -42.88 12.81
C GLN A 38 1.19 -44.17 13.48
N LEU A 39 2.41 -44.62 13.20
CA LEU A 39 3.02 -45.80 13.83
C LEU A 39 3.17 -45.58 15.35
N LEU A 40 3.74 -44.46 15.79
CA LEU A 40 3.86 -44.11 17.21
C LEU A 40 2.49 -44.06 17.92
N LYS A 41 1.42 -43.61 17.24
CA LYS A 41 0.06 -43.62 17.78
C LYS A 41 -0.52 -45.03 17.90
N ILE A 42 -0.19 -45.93 16.97
CA ILE A 42 -0.57 -47.35 17.07
C ILE A 42 0.20 -48.04 18.20
N GLU A 43 1.51 -47.81 18.31
CA GLU A 43 2.34 -48.34 19.41
C GLU A 43 1.86 -47.84 20.77
N LEU A 44 1.52 -46.55 20.92
CA LEU A 44 0.96 -45.99 22.15
C LEU A 44 -0.36 -46.68 22.51
N ASN A 45 -1.31 -46.78 21.58
CA ASN A 45 -2.58 -47.47 21.80
C ASN A 45 -2.38 -48.96 22.20
N GLN A 46 -1.37 -49.64 21.63
CA GLN A 46 -1.02 -51.02 22.00
C GLN A 46 -0.43 -51.12 23.41
N ARG A 47 0.40 -50.13 23.82
CA ARG A 47 0.93 -50.04 25.20
C ARG A 47 -0.19 -49.76 26.21
N ASP A 48 -1.10 -48.84 25.91
CA ASP A 48 -2.24 -48.52 26.76
C ASP A 48 -3.17 -49.74 26.95
N LEU A 49 -3.45 -50.50 25.88
CA LEU A 49 -4.22 -51.74 25.96
C LEU A 49 -3.52 -52.80 26.82
N LEU A 50 -2.20 -52.94 26.69
CA LEU A 50 -1.41 -53.88 27.51
C LEU A 50 -1.40 -53.48 28.99
N ILE A 51 -1.33 -52.18 29.28
CA ILE A 51 -1.45 -51.65 30.66
C ILE A 51 -2.85 -51.91 31.23
N GLN A 52 -3.92 -51.75 30.43
CA GLN A 52 -5.29 -52.06 30.84
C GLN A 52 -5.47 -53.55 31.15
N ASN A 53 -4.96 -54.45 30.30
CA ASN A 53 -5.01 -55.89 30.53
C ASN A 53 -4.26 -56.30 31.81
N LEU A 54 -3.03 -55.79 32.00
CA LEU A 54 -2.27 -56.05 33.23
C LEU A 54 -2.99 -55.52 34.47
N LYS A 55 -3.66 -54.37 34.37
CA LYS A 55 -4.44 -53.81 35.48
C LYS A 55 -5.60 -54.74 35.86
N ILE A 56 -6.37 -55.23 34.88
CA ILE A 56 -7.46 -56.20 35.12
C ILE A 56 -6.90 -57.47 35.78
N GLU A 57 -5.82 -58.03 35.24
CA GLU A 57 -5.13 -59.20 35.82
C GLU A 57 -4.67 -58.99 37.28
N TYR A 58 -4.31 -57.76 37.68
CA TYR A 58 -3.95 -57.46 39.07
C TYR A 58 -5.18 -57.19 39.94
N GLU A 59 -6.26 -56.66 39.40
CA GLU A 59 -7.53 -56.47 40.11
C GLU A 59 -8.18 -57.82 40.42
N GLU A 60 -8.27 -58.73 39.44
CA GLU A 60 -8.69 -60.12 39.64
C GLU A 60 -7.87 -60.81 40.74
N LYS A 61 -6.53 -60.75 40.68
CA LYS A 61 -5.65 -61.33 41.71
C LYS A 61 -5.80 -60.68 43.09
N CYS A 62 -6.28 -59.44 43.17
CA CYS A 62 -6.58 -58.79 44.45
C CYS A 62 -7.91 -59.27 45.05
N GLU A 63 -8.93 -59.50 44.24
CA GLU A 63 -10.21 -60.09 44.67
C GLU A 63 -9.99 -61.55 45.12
N ASP A 64 -9.25 -62.31 44.33
CA ASP A 64 -8.85 -63.70 44.56
C ASP A 64 -8.05 -63.91 45.87
N LEU A 65 -7.34 -62.88 46.35
CA LEU A 65 -6.66 -62.86 47.65
C LEU A 65 -7.54 -62.37 48.81
N GLN A 66 -8.53 -61.50 48.54
CA GLN A 66 -9.49 -61.04 49.55
C GLN A 66 -10.46 -62.15 49.97
N GLU A 67 -10.96 -62.95 49.01
CA GLU A 67 -11.82 -64.11 49.30
C GLU A 67 -11.09 -65.14 50.18
N LYS A 68 -9.85 -65.49 49.82
CA LYS A 68 -9.00 -66.41 50.61
C LYS A 68 -8.71 -65.89 52.02
N LEU A 69 -8.59 -64.57 52.21
CA LEU A 69 -8.43 -63.95 53.53
C LEU A 69 -9.72 -64.02 54.35
N ALA A 70 -10.89 -63.86 53.73
CA ALA A 70 -12.19 -64.01 54.39
C ALA A 70 -12.41 -65.44 54.89
N ASP A 71 -12.14 -66.45 54.05
CA ASP A 71 -12.23 -67.88 54.40
C ASP A 71 -11.34 -68.24 55.59
N MET A 72 -10.05 -67.84 55.56
CA MET A 72 -9.12 -68.12 56.66
C MET A 72 -9.53 -67.39 57.95
N THR A 73 -10.16 -66.22 57.85
CA THR A 73 -10.72 -65.49 58.99
C THR A 73 -11.90 -66.24 59.61
N TYR A 74 -12.83 -66.74 58.77
CA TYR A 74 -13.98 -67.54 59.22
C TYR A 74 -13.55 -68.86 59.90
N GLN A 75 -12.56 -69.57 59.33
CA GLN A 75 -12.03 -70.79 59.91
C GLN A 75 -11.39 -70.56 61.29
N ARG A 76 -10.63 -69.47 61.45
CA ARG A 76 -10.05 -69.06 62.75
C ARG A 76 -11.13 -68.85 63.81
N ASP A 77 -12.19 -68.12 63.48
CA ASP A 77 -13.21 -67.73 64.45
C ASP A 77 -14.11 -68.93 64.85
N LEU A 78 -14.34 -69.85 63.92
CA LEU A 78 -14.96 -71.15 64.21
C LEU A 78 -14.12 -72.00 65.17
N LEU A 79 -12.80 -72.04 64.99
CA LEU A 79 -11.88 -72.76 65.89
C LEU A 79 -11.81 -72.12 67.28
N GLN A 80 -11.71 -70.79 67.36
CA GLN A 80 -11.73 -70.05 68.63
C GLN A 80 -13.02 -70.31 69.42
N THR A 81 -14.17 -70.34 68.74
CA THR A 81 -15.48 -70.62 69.36
C THR A 81 -15.53 -72.05 69.92
N LYS A 82 -14.99 -73.04 69.20
CA LYS A 82 -14.89 -74.44 69.68
C LYS A 82 -13.97 -74.59 70.89
N LEU A 83 -12.81 -73.93 70.89
CA LEU A 83 -11.87 -73.96 72.01
C LEU A 83 -12.49 -73.34 73.28
N ASN A 84 -13.17 -72.21 73.13
CA ASN A 84 -13.85 -71.53 74.23
C ASN A 84 -14.92 -72.41 74.89
N SER A 85 -15.70 -73.16 74.12
CA SER A 85 -16.74 -74.05 74.68
C SER A 85 -16.16 -75.27 75.39
N GLN A 86 -15.08 -75.86 74.88
CA GLN A 86 -14.36 -76.96 75.56
C GLN A 86 -13.77 -76.51 76.91
N LEU A 87 -13.15 -75.32 76.95
CA LEU A 87 -12.59 -74.74 78.17
C LEU A 87 -13.64 -74.42 79.25
N GLN A 88 -14.91 -74.24 78.88
CA GLN A 88 -16.01 -74.08 79.85
C GLN A 88 -16.38 -75.44 80.48
N VAL A 89 -16.56 -76.49 79.67
CA VAL A 89 -16.98 -77.81 80.16
C VAL A 89 -15.99 -78.39 81.17
N GLU A 90 -14.69 -78.31 80.88
CA GLU A 90 -13.64 -78.79 81.81
C GLU A 90 -13.68 -78.09 83.18
N ARG A 91 -13.98 -76.78 83.21
CA ARG A 91 -14.12 -76.02 84.47
C ARG A 91 -15.33 -76.48 85.29
N GLU A 92 -16.45 -76.76 84.64
CA GLU A 92 -17.67 -77.24 85.30
C GLU A 92 -17.51 -78.67 85.86
N LEU A 93 -16.71 -79.52 85.21
CA LEU A 93 -16.37 -80.86 85.70
C LEU A 93 -15.43 -80.82 86.91
N ALA A 94 -14.37 -80.00 86.85
CA ALA A 94 -13.38 -79.88 87.93
C ALA A 94 -14.01 -79.43 89.27
N LEU A 95 -14.95 -78.48 89.21
CA LEU A 95 -15.67 -77.99 90.40
C LEU A 95 -16.47 -79.10 91.10
N ARG A 96 -17.19 -79.94 90.35
CA ARG A 96 -18.02 -81.02 90.92
C ARG A 96 -17.18 -82.05 91.67
N SER A 97 -16.04 -82.44 91.11
CA SER A 97 -15.13 -83.41 91.74
C SER A 97 -14.56 -82.88 93.08
N GLN A 98 -14.34 -81.56 93.19
CA GLN A 98 -13.83 -80.95 94.42
C GLN A 98 -14.83 -81.02 95.59
N ASP A 99 -16.13 -80.84 95.32
CA ASP A 99 -17.16 -80.91 96.36
C ASP A 99 -17.43 -82.35 96.85
N GLU A 100 -17.31 -83.35 95.98
CA GLU A 100 -17.47 -84.78 96.34
C GLU A 100 -16.41 -85.23 97.36
N VAL A 101 -15.13 -84.92 97.11
CA VAL A 101 -14.01 -85.27 98.00
C VAL A 101 -14.20 -84.64 99.39
N ARG A 102 -14.73 -83.42 99.45
CA ARG A 102 -14.94 -82.67 100.69
C ARG A 102 -15.95 -83.33 101.62
N GLN A 103 -16.99 -83.98 101.08
CA GLN A 103 -18.03 -84.66 101.87
C GLN A 103 -17.54 -85.98 102.48
N GLN A 104 -16.69 -86.73 101.76
CA GLN A 104 -16.15 -88.00 102.25
C GLN A 104 -15.26 -87.81 103.50
N LEU A 105 -14.42 -86.75 103.47
CA LEU A 105 -13.43 -86.49 104.51
C LEU A 105 -14.07 -86.18 105.87
N THR A 106 -15.22 -85.49 105.89
CA THR A 106 -15.98 -85.20 107.13
C THR A 106 -16.52 -86.45 107.84
N HIS A 107 -16.84 -87.53 107.12
CA HIS A 107 -17.47 -88.71 107.72
C HIS A 107 -16.48 -89.57 108.54
N ILE A 108 -15.21 -89.61 108.14
CA ILE A 108 -14.20 -90.49 108.76
C ILE A 108 -13.89 -90.04 110.20
N MET A 109 -13.88 -88.73 110.47
CA MET A 109 -13.43 -88.16 111.74
C MET A 109 -14.31 -88.54 112.95
N GLU A 110 -15.60 -88.79 112.76
CA GLU A 110 -16.53 -89.07 113.86
C GLU A 110 -16.33 -90.48 114.46
N ARG A 111 -15.88 -91.44 113.66
CA ARG A 111 -15.84 -92.86 114.04
C ARG A 111 -14.74 -93.18 115.07
N GLN A 112 -13.59 -92.51 114.99
CA GLN A 112 -12.40 -92.87 115.77
C GLN A 112 -12.60 -92.65 117.29
N ARG A 113 -13.38 -91.64 117.67
CA ARG A 113 -13.61 -91.22 119.07
C ARG A 113 -14.29 -92.27 119.97
N GLN A 114 -14.89 -93.32 119.40
CA GLN A 114 -15.75 -94.26 120.13
C GLN A 114 -15.02 -95.46 120.77
N LEU A 115 -13.73 -95.68 120.47
CA LEU A 115 -13.04 -96.94 120.80
C LEU A 115 -12.25 -96.91 122.13
N GLU A 116 -11.96 -95.74 122.69
CA GLU A 116 -10.92 -95.57 123.71
C GLU A 116 -11.39 -95.87 125.15
N ASP A 117 -12.69 -95.69 125.47
CA ASP A 117 -13.23 -95.77 126.83
C ASP A 117 -13.25 -97.17 127.48
N VAL A 118 -13.11 -98.25 126.70
CA VAL A 118 -13.47 -99.61 127.14
C VAL A 118 -12.41 -100.31 128.02
N ASN A 119 -11.13 -99.96 127.85
CA ASN A 119 -10.01 -100.82 128.23
C ASN A 119 -9.71 -100.93 129.75
N THR A 120 -10.24 -100.02 130.58
CA THR A 120 -9.65 -99.69 131.89
C THR A 120 -10.03 -100.60 133.08
N ARG A 121 -10.91 -101.60 132.91
CA ARG A 121 -11.69 -102.17 134.05
C ARG A 121 -11.24 -103.50 134.65
N LEU A 122 -10.21 -104.19 134.13
CA LEU A 122 -10.04 -105.65 134.34
C LEU A 122 -9.04 -106.12 135.43
N VAL A 123 -8.26 -105.25 136.06
CA VAL A 123 -6.93 -105.65 136.63
C VAL A 123 -6.92 -106.18 138.09
N SER A 124 -7.95 -106.00 138.90
CA SER A 124 -7.77 -105.81 140.36
C SER A 124 -7.85 -107.03 141.33
N LYS A 125 -7.94 -108.29 140.88
CA LYS A 125 -8.67 -109.34 141.66
C LYS A 125 -7.93 -110.57 142.23
N SER A 126 -6.59 -110.59 142.39
CA SER A 126 -5.82 -111.88 142.36
C SER A 126 -5.09 -112.43 143.61
N ASN A 127 -5.06 -111.78 144.80
CA ASN A 127 -3.85 -111.87 145.66
C ASN A 127 -3.84 -112.67 147.00
N GLU A 128 -4.91 -113.28 147.52
CA GLU A 128 -5.03 -113.50 149.00
C GLU A 128 -4.59 -114.85 149.66
N ILE A 129 -4.28 -115.95 148.94
CA ILE A 129 -4.62 -117.33 149.43
C ILE A 129 -3.55 -118.16 150.24
N ARG A 130 -2.33 -117.69 150.58
CA ARG A 130 -1.10 -118.55 150.57
C ARG A 130 -0.44 -119.25 151.83
N HIS A 131 -0.99 -119.38 153.06
CA HIS A 131 -0.12 -119.33 154.29
C HIS A 131 0.40 -120.59 155.10
N ASN A 132 -0.31 -121.72 155.31
CA ASN A 132 -0.70 -122.07 156.71
C ASN A 132 0.07 -123.02 157.73
N LEU A 133 0.77 -124.16 157.46
CA LEU A 133 0.93 -125.26 158.49
C LEU A 133 2.28 -126.06 158.61
N GLN A 134 2.72 -126.49 159.83
CA GLN A 134 3.77 -127.57 160.08
C GLN A 134 4.05 -128.02 161.57
N HIS A 135 4.72 -129.21 161.79
CA HIS A 135 5.59 -129.73 162.94
C HIS A 135 5.25 -131.02 163.81
N LYS A 136 6.29 -131.84 164.24
CA LYS A 136 6.33 -132.88 165.37
C LYS A 136 7.74 -133.55 165.70
N ILE A 137 7.85 -134.58 166.60
CA ILE A 137 9.08 -135.02 167.42
C ILE A 137 9.28 -136.58 167.65
N LEU A 138 10.51 -137.14 167.91
CA LEU A 138 10.86 -138.51 168.48
C LEU A 138 12.31 -138.64 169.14
N PRO A 139 12.73 -139.73 169.89
CA PRO A 139 14.01 -139.86 170.67
C PRO A 139 15.07 -140.96 170.23
N THR A 140 16.13 -141.24 171.03
CA THR A 140 17.50 -141.70 170.57
C THR A 140 18.27 -142.84 171.30
N ASP A 141 19.27 -143.39 170.57
CA ASP A 141 20.36 -144.35 170.90
C ASP A 141 20.63 -144.84 172.34
N GLU A 142 21.18 -144.01 173.23
CA GLU A 142 21.95 -144.54 174.39
C GLU A 142 21.05 -145.23 175.43
N GLU A 143 19.75 -144.90 175.45
CA GLU A 143 18.73 -145.55 176.27
C GLU A 143 18.63 -147.07 176.01
N TYR A 144 18.88 -147.52 174.77
CA TYR A 144 18.81 -148.95 174.43
C TYR A 144 19.93 -149.78 175.06
N ARG A 145 21.17 -149.26 175.06
CA ARG A 145 22.34 -150.03 175.49
C ARG A 145 22.26 -150.39 176.97
N ILE A 146 21.80 -149.43 177.78
CA ILE A 146 21.58 -149.60 179.22
C ILE A 146 20.61 -150.76 179.47
N LEU A 147 19.47 -150.77 178.78
CA LEU A 147 18.39 -151.74 178.98
C LEU A 147 18.75 -153.19 178.60
N LYS A 148 19.85 -153.40 177.86
CA LYS A 148 20.28 -154.74 177.39
C LYS A 148 21.47 -155.33 178.15
N SER A 149 22.09 -154.59 179.07
CA SER A 149 23.32 -155.02 179.76
C SER A 149 23.13 -155.72 181.12
N THR A 150 21.90 -155.79 181.64
CA THR A 150 21.58 -156.45 182.93
C THR A 150 21.01 -157.85 182.73
N ASP A 151 21.86 -158.88 182.86
CA ASP A 151 21.43 -160.28 183.02
C ASP A 151 20.85 -160.52 184.43
N ILE A 152 19.78 -161.32 184.53
CA ILE A 152 19.47 -162.34 185.56
C ILE A 152 18.07 -162.94 185.33
N ASN A 153 17.94 -164.25 185.52
CA ASN A 153 16.64 -164.93 185.53
C ASN A 153 15.81 -164.57 186.77
N SER A 154 14.74 -163.78 186.61
CA SER A 154 13.63 -163.68 187.56
C SER A 154 12.36 -163.17 186.86
N GLU A 155 11.18 -163.44 187.41
CA GLU A 155 9.89 -163.28 186.71
C GLU A 155 9.36 -161.82 186.61
N GLN A 156 10.22 -160.80 186.62
CA GLN A 156 9.80 -159.38 186.61
C GLN A 156 10.71 -158.47 185.73
N MET A 157 10.18 -157.99 184.60
CA MET A 157 10.78 -156.91 183.79
C MET A 157 9.69 -156.02 183.15
N PRO A 158 9.87 -154.68 183.01
CA PRO A 158 8.81 -153.80 182.50
C PRO A 158 8.58 -153.86 180.98
N LEU A 159 7.31 -153.88 180.56
CA LEU A 159 6.91 -153.91 179.15
C LEU A 159 7.39 -152.70 178.33
N LYS A 160 7.47 -151.51 178.94
CA LYS A 160 7.98 -150.28 178.27
C LYS A 160 9.39 -150.50 177.75
N ASP A 161 10.24 -151.11 178.56
CA ASP A 161 11.67 -151.25 178.27
C ASP A 161 11.90 -152.41 177.29
N PHE A 162 11.10 -153.48 177.37
CA PHE A 162 11.01 -154.47 176.30
C PHE A 162 10.55 -153.87 174.96
N ILE A 163 9.61 -152.92 174.96
CA ILE A 163 9.18 -152.21 173.75
C ILE A 163 10.30 -151.29 173.23
N MET A 164 10.99 -150.52 174.08
CA MET A 164 12.13 -149.69 173.65
C MET A 164 13.25 -150.57 173.07
N ILE A 165 13.57 -151.70 173.72
CA ILE A 165 14.51 -152.71 173.18
C ILE A 165 14.05 -153.19 171.80
N LYS A 166 12.79 -153.62 171.64
CA LYS A 166 12.31 -154.19 170.38
C LYS A 166 12.15 -153.16 169.27
N PHE A 167 11.69 -151.95 169.57
CA PHE A 167 11.56 -150.86 168.62
C PHE A 167 12.93 -150.37 168.16
N TYR A 168 13.96 -150.44 169.02
CA TYR A 168 15.32 -150.16 168.64
C TYR A 168 15.99 -151.31 167.86
N GLU A 169 15.75 -152.57 168.24
CA GLU A 169 16.21 -153.74 167.47
C GLU A 169 15.65 -153.78 166.05
N THR A 170 14.47 -153.19 165.80
CA THR A 170 13.92 -153.01 164.45
C THR A 170 14.36 -151.71 163.78
N VAL A 171 14.43 -150.58 164.48
CA VAL A 171 14.83 -149.29 163.88
C VAL A 171 16.33 -149.22 163.56
N ARG A 172 17.22 -149.76 164.41
CA ARG A 172 18.68 -149.67 164.18
C ARG A 172 19.18 -150.28 162.86
N PRO A 173 18.75 -151.48 162.41
CA PRO A 173 19.13 -151.97 161.09
C PRO A 173 18.56 -151.07 159.98
N ILE A 174 17.35 -150.53 160.14
CA ILE A 174 16.75 -149.58 159.18
C ILE A 174 17.56 -148.27 159.14
N GLU A 175 18.10 -147.79 160.27
CA GLU A 175 19.03 -146.65 160.30
C GLU A 175 20.34 -146.94 159.55
N MET A 176 20.88 -148.16 159.62
CA MET A 176 22.09 -148.52 158.86
C MET A 176 21.81 -148.65 157.36
N GLU A 177 20.65 -149.16 156.96
CA GLU A 177 20.20 -149.12 155.57
C GLU A 177 19.97 -147.69 155.09
N TYR A 178 19.35 -146.84 155.92
CA TYR A 178 19.17 -145.42 155.67
C TYR A 178 20.51 -144.68 155.50
N GLU A 179 21.50 -144.90 156.37
CA GLU A 179 22.83 -144.29 156.22
C GLU A 179 23.57 -144.81 154.97
N ASN A 180 23.37 -146.06 154.54
CA ASN A 180 23.89 -146.54 153.27
C ASN A 180 23.17 -145.89 152.06
N CYS A 181 21.84 -145.77 152.10
CA CYS A 181 21.07 -145.03 151.09
C CYS A 181 21.42 -143.54 151.05
N LYS A 182 21.77 -142.94 152.19
CA LYS A 182 22.23 -141.55 152.32
C LYS A 182 23.64 -141.38 151.74
N ARG A 183 24.54 -142.37 151.87
CA ARG A 183 25.83 -142.39 151.16
C ARG A 183 25.65 -142.49 149.64
N THR A 184 24.76 -143.36 149.15
CA THR A 184 24.51 -143.46 147.69
C THR A 184 23.78 -142.23 147.16
N GLN A 185 22.86 -141.64 147.93
CA GLN A 185 22.27 -140.33 147.67
C GLN A 185 23.35 -139.24 147.51
N ASN A 186 24.27 -139.08 148.48
CA ASN A 186 25.35 -138.09 148.39
C ASN A 186 26.24 -138.29 147.12
N ILE A 187 26.48 -139.54 146.72
CA ILE A 187 27.22 -139.87 145.49
C ILE A 187 26.41 -139.53 144.22
N LEU A 188 25.09 -139.69 144.25
CA LEU A 188 24.21 -139.28 143.15
C LEU A 188 24.01 -137.77 143.09
N GLU A 189 23.94 -137.08 144.23
CA GLU A 189 23.87 -135.61 144.33
C GLU A 189 25.16 -134.95 143.86
N SER A 190 26.34 -135.48 144.20
CA SER A 190 27.62 -135.00 143.65
C SER A 190 27.72 -135.21 142.14
N LYS A 191 27.18 -136.30 141.59
CA LYS A 191 27.08 -136.50 140.13
C LYS A 191 26.06 -135.57 139.48
N LEU A 192 24.91 -135.36 140.11
CA LEU A 192 23.84 -134.46 139.61
C LEU A 192 24.27 -132.99 139.65
N THR A 193 25.04 -132.58 140.66
CA THR A 193 25.63 -131.24 140.71
C THR A 193 26.77 -131.06 139.72
N ALA A 194 27.58 -132.07 139.46
CA ALA A 194 28.57 -132.05 138.38
C ALA A 194 27.91 -131.94 137.00
N THR A 195 26.96 -132.82 136.66
CA THR A 195 26.27 -132.74 135.35
C THR A 195 25.40 -131.49 135.22
N GLY A 196 24.87 -130.94 136.33
CA GLY A 196 24.23 -129.64 136.36
C GLY A 196 25.18 -128.47 136.07
N GLN A 197 26.44 -128.55 136.50
CA GLN A 197 27.49 -127.58 136.14
C GLN A 197 27.91 -127.71 134.67
N ASP A 198 28.05 -128.93 134.15
CA ASP A 198 28.36 -129.17 132.74
C ASP A 198 27.23 -128.70 131.81
N LEU A 199 25.96 -128.94 132.20
CA LEU A 199 24.78 -128.42 131.52
C LEU A 199 24.75 -126.88 131.53
N LEU A 200 25.09 -126.25 132.66
CA LEU A 200 25.17 -124.79 132.75
C LEU A 200 26.32 -124.21 131.91
N GLN A 201 27.46 -124.89 131.81
CA GLN A 201 28.58 -124.48 130.94
C GLN A 201 28.23 -124.60 129.47
N THR A 202 27.67 -125.75 129.05
CA THR A 202 27.24 -125.96 127.66
C THR A 202 26.09 -125.03 127.25
N GLN A 203 25.16 -124.72 128.15
CA GLN A 203 24.12 -123.72 127.89
C GLN A 203 24.69 -122.29 127.77
N LYS A 204 25.67 -121.90 128.59
CA LYS A 204 26.38 -120.62 128.42
C LYS A 204 27.08 -120.54 127.07
N ALA A 205 27.83 -121.57 126.67
CA ALA A 205 28.49 -121.62 125.37
C ALA A 205 27.49 -121.54 124.20
N LEU A 206 26.33 -122.20 124.32
CA LEU A 206 25.26 -122.11 123.33
C LEU A 206 24.65 -120.69 123.24
N ASP A 207 24.43 -120.03 124.37
CA ASP A 207 23.89 -118.67 124.39
C ASP A 207 24.94 -117.61 123.97
N GLU A 208 26.23 -117.87 124.20
CA GLU A 208 27.34 -117.08 123.64
C GLU A 208 27.44 -117.25 122.12
N GLU A 209 27.32 -118.47 121.60
CA GLU A 209 27.33 -118.71 120.15
C GLU A 209 26.04 -118.22 119.44
N ARG A 210 24.92 -118.19 120.15
CA ARG A 210 23.71 -117.48 119.67
C ARG A 210 23.94 -115.97 119.58
N ARG A 211 24.67 -115.38 120.52
CA ARG A 211 25.05 -113.95 120.47
C ARG A 211 26.05 -113.68 119.36
N SER A 212 27.09 -114.50 119.21
CA SER A 212 28.07 -114.38 118.12
C SER A 212 27.35 -114.45 116.76
N SER A 213 26.55 -115.49 116.53
CA SER A 213 25.76 -115.71 115.32
C SER A 213 24.79 -114.56 115.04
N HIS A 214 24.09 -114.04 116.06
CA HIS A 214 23.23 -112.86 115.89
C HIS A 214 24.03 -111.60 115.53
N THR A 215 25.17 -111.33 116.16
CA THR A 215 26.01 -110.16 115.79
C THR A 215 26.56 -110.28 114.36
N VAL A 216 26.99 -111.48 113.93
CA VAL A 216 27.43 -111.75 112.56
C VAL A 216 26.26 -111.60 111.57
N HIS A 217 25.05 -112.05 111.92
CA HIS A 217 23.86 -111.85 111.08
C HIS A 217 23.49 -110.37 110.91
N MET A 218 23.54 -109.58 112.00
CA MET A 218 23.31 -108.13 111.94
C MET A 218 24.39 -107.41 111.11
N GLN A 219 25.65 -107.83 111.20
CA GLN A 219 26.74 -107.33 110.35
C GLN A 219 26.50 -107.69 108.88
N LEU A 220 26.15 -108.95 108.57
CA LEU A 220 25.81 -109.42 107.23
C LEU A 220 24.65 -108.62 106.62
N GLN A 221 23.58 -108.39 107.40
CA GLN A 221 22.44 -107.59 106.97
C GLN A 221 22.85 -106.15 106.66
N LYS A 222 23.65 -105.51 107.54
CA LYS A 222 24.16 -104.15 107.34
C LYS A 222 25.02 -104.04 106.09
N THR A 223 26.01 -104.93 105.92
CA THR A 223 26.89 -104.94 104.74
C THR A 223 26.13 -105.29 103.46
N THR A 224 25.06 -106.07 103.54
CA THR A 224 24.17 -106.35 102.38
C THR A 224 23.36 -105.10 102.00
N GLY A 225 22.90 -104.32 102.98
CA GLY A 225 22.28 -103.01 102.76
C GLY A 225 23.24 -102.04 102.08
N GLU A 226 24.41 -101.83 102.66
CA GLU A 226 25.48 -100.98 102.12
C GLU A 226 25.87 -101.41 100.69
N LEU A 227 26.03 -102.71 100.43
CA LEU A 227 26.34 -103.23 99.10
C LEU A 227 25.25 -102.89 98.07
N ASN A 228 23.97 -102.90 98.47
CA ASN A 228 22.87 -102.55 97.58
C ASN A 228 22.76 -101.02 97.38
N GLU A 229 23.06 -100.21 98.39
CA GLU A 229 23.20 -98.75 98.24
C GLU A 229 24.33 -98.39 97.27
N TYR A 230 25.50 -99.05 97.38
CA TYR A 230 26.62 -98.86 96.44
C TYR A 230 26.28 -99.33 95.03
N LYS A 231 25.55 -100.44 94.84
CA LYS A 231 25.05 -100.86 93.51
C LYS A 231 24.13 -99.81 92.90
N ASN A 232 23.11 -99.37 93.64
CA ASN A 232 22.16 -98.34 93.19
C ASN A 232 22.90 -97.03 92.81
N LEU A 233 23.92 -96.66 93.58
CA LEU A 233 24.75 -95.48 93.29
C LEU A 233 25.63 -95.69 92.04
N CYS A 234 26.20 -96.87 91.83
CA CYS A 234 26.92 -97.22 90.61
C CYS A 234 26.00 -97.18 89.38
N GLU A 235 24.82 -97.82 89.43
CA GLU A 235 23.83 -97.81 88.35
C GLU A 235 23.38 -96.39 87.99
N GLN A 236 23.11 -95.54 88.99
CA GLN A 236 22.81 -94.13 88.76
C GLN A 236 23.98 -93.36 88.12
N ASN A 237 25.22 -93.67 88.51
CA ASN A 237 26.40 -92.99 87.97
C ASN A 237 26.77 -93.49 86.56
N GLU A 238 26.52 -94.77 86.25
CA GLU A 238 26.59 -95.29 84.88
C GLU A 238 25.50 -94.68 84.00
N PHE A 239 24.26 -94.58 84.47
CA PHE A 239 23.19 -93.89 83.74
C PHE A 239 23.54 -92.41 83.47
N LYS A 240 24.06 -91.69 84.47
CA LYS A 240 24.55 -90.31 84.29
C LYS A 240 25.69 -90.24 83.27
N LYS A 241 26.65 -91.18 83.33
CA LYS A 241 27.80 -91.23 82.41
C LYS A 241 27.36 -91.53 80.97
N GLN A 242 26.48 -92.51 80.75
CA GLN A 242 25.95 -92.88 79.44
C GLN A 242 25.16 -91.74 78.80
N ASN A 243 24.41 -90.97 79.59
CA ASN A 243 23.63 -89.84 79.10
C ASN A 243 24.40 -88.51 79.05
N TYR A 244 25.58 -88.41 79.68
CA TYR A 244 26.35 -87.16 79.76
C TYR A 244 26.69 -86.60 78.37
N ASP A 245 27.27 -87.43 77.50
CA ASP A 245 27.67 -86.99 76.15
C ASP A 245 26.47 -86.61 75.28
N ARG A 246 25.31 -87.26 75.50
CA ARG A 246 24.05 -86.89 74.85
C ARG A 246 23.52 -85.54 75.33
N ILE A 247 23.37 -85.36 76.64
CA ILE A 247 22.85 -84.11 77.24
C ILE A 247 23.80 -82.95 76.92
N LYS A 248 25.11 -83.20 76.92
CA LYS A 248 26.12 -82.26 76.45
C LYS A 248 25.92 -81.92 74.97
N SER A 249 25.77 -82.91 74.09
CA SER A 249 25.53 -82.66 72.66
C SER A 249 24.24 -81.86 72.41
N GLU A 250 23.14 -82.17 73.10
CA GLU A 250 21.89 -81.43 73.02
C GLU A 250 22.06 -79.98 73.50
N ARG A 251 22.72 -79.76 74.65
CA ARG A 251 23.07 -78.42 75.15
C ARG A 251 23.96 -77.65 74.17
N ASP A 252 25.06 -78.23 73.71
CA ASP A 252 26.04 -77.59 72.84
C ASP A 252 25.40 -77.21 71.49
N GLN A 253 24.42 -78.00 71.00
CA GLN A 253 23.56 -77.65 69.87
C GLN A 253 22.61 -76.48 70.17
N TYR A 254 21.98 -76.43 71.34
CA TYR A 254 21.14 -75.30 71.74
C TYR A 254 21.95 -74.01 71.94
N GLU A 255 23.15 -74.07 72.54
CA GLU A 255 24.07 -72.94 72.68
C GLU A 255 24.48 -72.41 71.29
N HIS A 256 24.87 -73.29 70.36
CA HIS A 256 25.10 -72.90 68.97
C HIS A 256 23.87 -72.28 68.30
N ARG A 257 22.66 -72.80 68.55
CA ARG A 257 21.42 -72.28 67.97
C ARG A 257 21.04 -70.91 68.52
N ILE A 258 21.32 -70.63 69.79
CA ILE A 258 21.15 -69.31 70.41
C ILE A 258 22.09 -68.30 69.73
N VAL A 259 23.39 -68.61 69.63
CA VAL A 259 24.37 -67.73 68.96
C VAL A 259 24.03 -67.48 67.49
N GLU A 260 23.52 -68.49 66.77
CA GLU A 260 23.02 -68.35 65.40
C GLU A 260 21.80 -67.42 65.32
N LEU A 261 20.87 -67.49 66.28
CA LEU A 261 19.69 -66.64 66.35
C LEU A 261 20.04 -65.20 66.74
N ASP A 262 20.93 -64.97 67.70
CA ASP A 262 21.42 -63.64 68.08
C ASP A 262 22.14 -62.95 66.91
N ARG A 263 22.90 -63.73 66.12
CA ARG A 263 23.53 -63.28 64.87
C ARG A 263 22.48 -62.90 63.82
N GLN A 264 21.37 -63.62 63.73
CA GLN A 264 20.27 -63.30 62.80
C GLN A 264 19.46 -62.08 63.27
N ILE A 265 19.21 -61.93 64.58
CA ILE A 265 18.56 -60.76 65.18
C ILE A 265 19.38 -59.51 64.89
N THR A 266 20.67 -59.49 65.24
CA THR A 266 21.55 -58.33 65.02
C THR A 266 21.72 -57.98 63.53
N GLN A 267 21.73 -58.98 62.62
CA GLN A 267 21.69 -58.73 61.17
C GLN A 267 20.36 -58.09 60.72
N ASN A 268 19.22 -58.54 61.24
CA ASN A 268 17.91 -57.97 60.94
C ASN A 268 17.75 -56.56 61.52
N GLU A 269 18.23 -56.29 62.73
CA GLU A 269 18.25 -54.95 63.34
C GLU A 269 19.05 -53.96 62.50
N LEU A 270 20.25 -54.34 62.04
CA LEU A 270 21.04 -53.53 61.12
C LEU A 270 20.30 -53.29 59.80
N HIS A 271 19.62 -54.30 59.25
CA HIS A 271 18.85 -54.12 58.02
C HIS A 271 17.65 -53.17 58.21
N ILE A 272 16.90 -53.31 59.30
CA ILE A 272 15.80 -52.39 59.68
C ILE A 272 16.34 -50.96 59.84
N GLN A 273 17.51 -50.78 60.47
CA GLN A 273 18.13 -49.45 60.58
C GLN A 273 18.52 -48.87 59.21
N THR A 274 19.02 -49.68 58.27
CA THR A 274 19.30 -49.21 56.90
C THR A 274 18.03 -48.81 56.16
N GLN A 275 17.00 -49.66 56.14
CA GLN A 275 15.71 -49.37 55.49
C GLN A 275 15.00 -48.15 56.10
N THR A 276 15.14 -47.95 57.42
CA THR A 276 14.55 -46.78 58.10
C THR A 276 15.21 -45.48 57.64
N LYS A 277 16.55 -45.46 57.54
CA LYS A 277 17.30 -44.29 57.01
C LYS A 277 17.00 -44.04 55.54
N GLU A 278 16.87 -45.09 54.73
CA GLU A 278 16.47 -44.97 53.32
C GLU A 278 15.06 -44.37 53.19
N LYS A 279 14.11 -44.84 54.00
CA LYS A 279 12.74 -44.29 54.08
C LYS A 279 12.75 -42.81 54.52
N GLU A 280 13.56 -42.44 55.52
CA GLU A 280 13.71 -41.05 55.98
C GLU A 280 14.27 -40.14 54.87
N ASN A 281 15.33 -40.59 54.18
CA ASN A 281 15.91 -39.87 53.03
C ASN A 281 14.89 -39.71 51.89
N LEU A 282 14.12 -40.75 51.56
CA LEU A 282 13.07 -40.69 50.55
C LEU A 282 11.91 -39.76 50.95
N LEU A 283 11.57 -39.67 52.25
CA LEU A 283 10.59 -38.72 52.75
C LEU A 283 11.07 -37.27 52.66
N LEU A 284 12.36 -37.01 52.88
CA LEU A 284 12.98 -35.69 52.68
C LEU A 284 12.95 -35.29 51.20
N GLN A 285 13.43 -36.15 50.30
CA GLN A 285 13.38 -35.91 48.84
C GLN A 285 11.95 -35.68 48.34
N LEU A 286 10.97 -36.41 48.87
CA LEU A 286 9.56 -36.25 48.54
C LEU A 286 9.00 -34.91 49.05
N ALA A 287 9.50 -34.38 50.17
CA ALA A 287 9.16 -33.04 50.65
C ALA A 287 9.80 -31.94 49.79
N GLU A 288 11.07 -32.09 49.41
CA GLU A 288 11.80 -31.19 48.50
C GLU A 288 11.10 -31.09 47.13
N LEU A 289 10.79 -32.22 46.50
CA LEU A 289 10.05 -32.28 45.23
C LEU A 289 8.64 -31.67 45.34
N ARG A 290 7.96 -31.81 46.50
CA ARG A 290 6.68 -31.13 46.74
C ARG A 290 6.84 -29.62 46.81
N GLN A 291 7.91 -29.12 47.42
CA GLN A 291 8.21 -27.68 47.47
C GLN A 291 8.56 -27.14 46.08
N GLU A 292 9.38 -27.86 45.30
CA GLU A 292 9.68 -27.52 43.90
C GLU A 292 8.39 -27.44 43.05
N ILE A 293 7.50 -28.42 43.15
CA ILE A 293 6.20 -28.41 42.47
C ILE A 293 5.33 -27.19 42.86
N VAL A 294 5.43 -26.69 44.11
CA VAL A 294 4.72 -25.47 44.53
C VAL A 294 5.34 -24.23 43.88
N VAL A 295 6.66 -24.10 43.82
CA VAL A 295 7.35 -22.98 43.15
C VAL A 295 7.04 -22.98 41.65
N LEU A 296 7.19 -24.12 40.97
CA LEU A 296 6.88 -24.26 39.54
C LEU A 296 5.41 -23.96 39.19
N ARG A 297 4.47 -24.15 40.13
CA ARG A 297 3.07 -23.71 39.98
C ARG A 297 2.94 -22.19 40.07
N GLN A 298 3.65 -21.54 41.00
CA GLN A 298 3.66 -20.08 41.12
C GLN A 298 4.28 -19.43 39.88
N ASP A 299 5.39 -19.96 39.37
CA ASP A 299 6.02 -19.51 38.12
C ASP A 299 5.08 -19.70 36.92
N LYS A 300 4.40 -20.86 36.82
CA LYS A 300 3.39 -21.09 35.78
C LYS A 300 2.26 -20.07 35.85
N GLU A 301 1.73 -19.78 37.04
CA GLU A 301 0.69 -18.77 37.21
C GLU A 301 1.18 -17.37 36.81
N TYR A 302 2.39 -16.99 37.23
CA TYR A 302 3.01 -15.70 36.90
C TYR A 302 3.19 -15.54 35.39
N LEU A 303 3.76 -16.54 34.71
CA LEU A 303 3.92 -16.58 33.26
C LEU A 303 2.57 -16.59 32.52
N THR A 304 1.56 -17.27 33.05
CA THR A 304 0.20 -17.25 32.48
C THR A 304 -0.42 -15.85 32.57
N ARG A 305 -0.22 -15.13 33.68
CA ARG A 305 -0.68 -13.73 33.83
C ARG A 305 0.05 -12.81 32.86
N GLN A 306 1.39 -12.90 32.75
CA GLN A 306 2.15 -12.13 31.75
C GLN A 306 1.71 -12.42 30.32
N TYR A 307 1.49 -13.69 29.98
CA TYR A 307 1.01 -14.11 28.66
C TYR A 307 -0.36 -13.49 28.34
N ASN A 308 -1.31 -13.54 29.27
CA ASN A 308 -2.62 -12.92 29.12
C ASN A 308 -2.52 -11.39 28.96
N ASP A 309 -1.68 -10.71 29.76
CA ASP A 309 -1.43 -9.26 29.64
C ASP A 309 -0.86 -8.87 28.27
N ILE A 310 0.06 -9.70 27.73
CA ILE A 310 0.63 -9.50 26.40
C ILE A 310 -0.41 -9.79 25.31
N GLN A 311 -1.23 -10.82 25.46
CA GLN A 311 -2.30 -11.17 24.52
C GLN A 311 -3.39 -10.08 24.47
N HIS A 312 -3.79 -9.52 25.62
CA HIS A 312 -4.69 -8.37 25.66
C HIS A 312 -4.10 -7.11 25.02
N LYS A 313 -2.80 -6.84 25.21
CA LYS A 313 -2.10 -5.74 24.53
C LYS A 313 -2.06 -5.98 23.02
N PHE A 314 -1.75 -7.20 22.58
CA PHE A 314 -1.74 -7.60 21.17
C PHE A 314 -3.09 -7.34 20.50
N TYR A 315 -4.19 -7.87 21.04
CA TYR A 315 -5.53 -7.63 20.47
C TYR A 315 -5.88 -6.13 20.46
N SER A 316 -5.54 -5.38 21.50
CA SER A 316 -5.77 -3.93 21.53
C SER A 316 -4.87 -3.14 20.56
N THR A 317 -3.74 -3.69 20.10
CA THR A 317 -2.95 -3.11 19.00
C THR A 317 -3.44 -3.56 17.62
N GLU A 318 -3.98 -4.77 17.50
CA GLU A 318 -4.56 -5.32 16.26
C GLU A 318 -5.88 -4.61 15.90
N GLU A 319 -6.74 -4.34 16.89
CA GLU A 319 -7.93 -3.50 16.73
C GLU A 319 -7.60 -2.05 16.32
N LYS A 320 -6.53 -1.48 16.90
CA LYS A 320 -6.01 -0.16 16.51
C LYS A 320 -5.40 -0.16 15.11
N LEU A 321 -4.76 -1.25 14.68
CA LEU A 321 -4.26 -1.40 13.32
C LEU A 321 -5.42 -1.44 12.33
N SER A 322 -6.41 -2.32 12.56
CA SER A 322 -7.56 -2.48 11.67
C SER A 322 -8.41 -1.21 11.54
N THR A 323 -8.59 -0.46 12.64
CA THR A 323 -9.27 0.85 12.59
C THR A 323 -8.45 1.93 11.86
N LEU A 324 -7.12 1.93 11.97
CA LEU A 324 -6.24 2.79 11.17
C LEU A 324 -6.23 2.41 9.69
N GLU A 325 -6.28 1.11 9.35
CA GLU A 325 -6.36 0.62 7.98
C GLU A 325 -7.70 1.00 7.33
N ALA A 326 -8.81 0.86 8.04
CA ALA A 326 -10.13 1.30 7.58
C ALA A 326 -10.16 2.82 7.33
N ALA A 327 -9.63 3.63 8.25
CA ALA A 327 -9.53 5.07 8.08
C ALA A 327 -8.59 5.46 6.91
N LEU A 328 -7.48 4.73 6.73
CA LEU A 328 -6.57 4.93 5.60
C LEU A 328 -7.28 4.65 4.27
N ASP A 329 -8.04 3.56 4.16
CA ASP A 329 -8.80 3.25 2.95
C ASP A 329 -9.93 4.24 2.68
N GLU A 330 -10.57 4.78 3.71
CA GLU A 330 -11.54 5.86 3.54
C GLU A 330 -10.88 7.17 3.06
N THR A 331 -9.68 7.51 3.54
CA THR A 331 -8.93 8.66 3.01
C THR A 331 -8.41 8.43 1.58
N LYS A 332 -8.09 7.18 1.17
CA LYS A 332 -7.80 6.84 -0.24
C LYS A 332 -9.02 7.09 -1.12
N ARG A 333 -10.20 6.58 -0.75
CA ARG A 333 -11.46 6.80 -1.49
C ARG A 333 -11.83 8.29 -1.55
N ALA A 334 -11.68 9.02 -0.44
CA ALA A 334 -11.94 10.46 -0.40
C ALA A 334 -10.99 11.24 -1.33
N LYS A 335 -9.70 10.86 -1.37
CA LYS A 335 -8.71 11.38 -2.32
C LYS A 335 -9.10 11.06 -3.77
N GLU A 336 -9.45 9.81 -4.07
CA GLU A 336 -9.87 9.37 -5.42
C GLU A 336 -11.08 10.16 -5.91
N LEU A 337 -12.14 10.28 -5.09
CA LEU A 337 -13.33 11.09 -5.38
C LEU A 337 -13.01 12.58 -5.59
N LEU A 338 -11.97 13.13 -4.94
CA LEU A 338 -11.50 14.49 -5.19
C LEU A 338 -10.73 14.61 -6.51
N TYR A 339 -9.93 13.61 -6.90
CA TYR A 339 -9.29 13.57 -8.21
C TYR A 339 -10.32 13.41 -9.34
N GLU A 340 -11.32 12.55 -9.19
CA GLU A 340 -12.43 12.41 -10.15
C GLU A 340 -13.20 13.72 -10.31
N LYS A 341 -13.55 14.39 -9.20
CA LYS A 341 -14.20 15.71 -9.23
C LYS A 341 -13.33 16.75 -9.92
N HIS A 342 -12.02 16.79 -9.64
CA HIS A 342 -11.09 17.73 -10.28
C HIS A 342 -10.92 17.45 -11.79
N ILE A 343 -10.85 16.19 -12.20
CA ILE A 343 -10.80 15.81 -13.62
C ILE A 343 -12.11 16.21 -14.31
N SER A 344 -13.26 15.91 -13.70
CA SER A 344 -14.59 16.26 -14.20
C SER A 344 -14.77 17.78 -14.35
N THR A 345 -14.40 18.59 -13.36
CA THR A 345 -14.49 20.06 -13.49
C THR A 345 -13.48 20.62 -14.49
N ARG A 346 -12.23 20.11 -14.54
CA ARG A 346 -11.25 20.48 -15.56
C ARG A 346 -11.77 20.20 -16.97
N ASP A 347 -12.37 19.03 -17.19
CA ASP A 347 -12.82 18.61 -18.52
C ASP A 347 -14.14 19.28 -18.91
N ALA A 348 -15.00 19.61 -17.94
CA ALA A 348 -16.13 20.52 -18.14
C ALA A 348 -15.66 21.93 -18.53
N TYR A 349 -14.70 22.52 -17.82
CA TYR A 349 -14.13 23.83 -18.20
C TYR A 349 -13.45 23.78 -19.57
N LYS A 350 -12.69 22.73 -19.88
CA LYS A 350 -12.10 22.52 -21.21
C LYS A 350 -13.18 22.50 -22.29
N THR A 351 -14.25 21.73 -22.08
CA THR A 351 -15.39 21.64 -22.99
C THR A 351 -16.11 22.98 -23.13
N GLU A 352 -16.27 23.76 -22.05
CA GLU A 352 -16.78 25.13 -22.13
C GLU A 352 -15.89 26.06 -22.95
N TYR A 353 -14.56 26.01 -22.78
CA TYR A 353 -13.63 26.84 -23.56
C TYR A 353 -13.59 26.42 -25.03
N GLU A 354 -13.60 25.12 -25.33
CA GLU A 354 -13.69 24.59 -26.70
C GLU A 354 -15.03 24.97 -27.36
N ASN A 355 -16.15 24.93 -26.62
CA ASN A 355 -17.45 25.40 -27.09
C ASN A 355 -17.48 26.92 -27.32
N LYS A 356 -16.94 27.73 -26.40
CA LYS A 356 -16.84 29.19 -26.56
C LYS A 356 -16.00 29.56 -27.78
N LEU A 357 -14.82 28.95 -27.92
CA LEU A 357 -13.94 29.14 -29.08
C LEU A 357 -14.60 28.66 -30.38
N SER A 358 -15.33 27.55 -30.38
CA SER A 358 -16.10 27.06 -31.53
C SER A 358 -17.19 28.05 -31.95
N VAL A 359 -17.95 28.59 -30.98
CA VAL A 359 -18.96 29.62 -31.21
C VAL A 359 -18.34 30.93 -31.70
N GLU A 360 -17.20 31.36 -31.15
CA GLU A 360 -16.48 32.55 -31.63
C GLU A 360 -15.94 32.36 -33.05
N LEU A 361 -15.37 31.20 -33.36
CA LEU A 361 -14.92 30.85 -34.71
C LEU A 361 -16.08 30.80 -35.71
N GLU A 362 -17.24 30.27 -35.32
CA GLU A 362 -18.42 30.22 -36.20
C GLU A 362 -19.10 31.60 -36.33
N GLN A 363 -19.06 32.46 -35.29
CA GLN A 363 -19.41 33.87 -35.40
C GLN A 363 -18.46 34.64 -36.30
N LEU A 364 -17.16 34.36 -36.28
CA LEU A 364 -16.18 34.96 -37.19
C LEU A 364 -16.41 34.45 -38.62
N ARG A 365 -16.62 33.15 -38.83
CA ARG A 365 -16.94 32.57 -40.14
C ARG A 365 -18.22 33.16 -40.73
N SER A 366 -19.29 33.26 -39.96
CA SER A 366 -20.55 33.85 -40.42
C SER A 366 -20.43 35.35 -40.70
N LYS A 367 -19.72 36.12 -39.85
CA LYS A 367 -19.38 37.54 -40.14
C LYS A 367 -18.57 37.68 -41.43
N THR A 368 -17.47 36.93 -41.58
CA THR A 368 -16.63 36.96 -42.79
C THR A 368 -17.39 36.50 -44.02
N THR A 369 -18.30 35.52 -43.90
CA THR A 369 -19.16 35.08 -45.01
C THR A 369 -20.13 36.19 -45.41
N LEU A 370 -20.78 36.83 -44.44
CA LEU A 370 -21.70 37.95 -44.66
C LEU A 370 -20.98 39.22 -45.15
N GLU A 371 -19.70 39.40 -44.82
CA GLU A 371 -18.83 40.43 -45.41
C GLU A 371 -18.42 40.08 -46.84
N ILE A 372 -18.10 38.82 -47.14
CA ILE A 372 -17.87 38.33 -48.51
C ILE A 372 -19.13 38.46 -49.37
N GLU A 373 -20.31 38.20 -48.82
CA GLU A 373 -21.60 38.41 -49.48
C GLU A 373 -21.84 39.91 -49.73
N LYS A 374 -21.69 40.78 -48.73
CA LYS A 374 -21.74 42.25 -48.92
C LYS A 374 -20.73 42.77 -49.94
N LEU A 375 -19.53 42.19 -50.01
CA LEU A 375 -18.53 42.55 -51.02
C LEU A 375 -18.92 42.04 -52.41
N ARG A 376 -19.47 40.83 -52.52
CA ARG A 376 -20.01 40.29 -53.79
C ARG A 376 -21.19 41.11 -54.29
N ASP A 377 -22.15 41.42 -53.43
CA ASP A 377 -23.31 42.25 -53.76
C ASP A 377 -22.91 43.69 -54.01
N GLY A 378 -21.95 44.25 -53.26
CA GLY A 378 -21.39 45.58 -53.53
C GLY A 378 -20.67 45.67 -54.87
N VAL A 379 -19.84 44.68 -55.22
CA VAL A 379 -19.17 44.57 -56.53
C VAL A 379 -20.19 44.33 -57.64
N LYS A 380 -21.20 43.49 -57.42
CA LYS A 380 -22.31 43.27 -58.36
C LYS A 380 -23.11 44.55 -58.58
N GLU A 381 -23.46 45.28 -57.52
CA GLU A 381 -24.11 46.59 -57.62
C GLU A 381 -23.23 47.61 -58.33
N MET A 382 -21.92 47.64 -58.08
CA MET A 382 -21.00 48.51 -58.84
C MET A 382 -21.02 48.15 -60.33
N TYR A 383 -20.87 46.87 -60.69
CA TYR A 383 -20.99 46.44 -62.09
C TYR A 383 -22.38 46.71 -62.67
N GLU A 384 -23.47 46.60 -61.91
CA GLU A 384 -24.81 46.94 -62.40
C GLU A 384 -25.03 48.46 -62.54
N ARG A 385 -24.42 49.28 -61.68
CA ARG A 385 -24.44 50.76 -61.78
C ARG A 385 -23.59 51.22 -62.96
N GLU A 386 -22.40 50.63 -63.15
CA GLU A 386 -21.55 50.86 -64.32
C GLU A 386 -22.24 50.39 -65.60
N ASN A 387 -22.81 49.18 -65.65
CA ASN A 387 -23.58 48.72 -66.81
C ASN A 387 -24.79 49.62 -67.09
N ARG A 388 -25.52 50.07 -66.06
CA ARG A 388 -26.59 51.07 -66.22
C ARG A 388 -26.07 52.42 -66.73
N SER A 389 -24.88 52.86 -66.30
CA SER A 389 -24.24 54.08 -66.76
C SER A 389 -23.74 53.96 -68.21
N PHE A 390 -23.13 52.83 -68.60
CA PHE A 390 -22.73 52.54 -69.97
C PHE A 390 -23.94 52.36 -70.89
N GLN A 391 -25.02 51.74 -70.43
CA GLN A 391 -26.30 51.68 -71.16
C GLN A 391 -26.89 53.08 -71.34
N HIS A 392 -26.94 53.90 -70.28
CA HIS A 392 -27.45 55.25 -70.36
C HIS A 392 -26.60 56.14 -71.28
N ALA A 393 -25.27 56.10 -71.17
CA ALA A 393 -24.36 56.84 -72.04
C ALA A 393 -24.40 56.35 -73.50
N ARG A 394 -24.58 55.04 -73.74
CA ARG A 394 -24.85 54.49 -75.08
C ARG A 394 -26.18 55.03 -75.62
N ASP A 395 -27.23 55.03 -74.81
CA ASP A 395 -28.57 55.42 -75.25
C ASP A 395 -28.68 56.94 -75.43
N GLU A 396 -27.95 57.73 -74.63
CA GLU A 396 -27.74 59.15 -74.83
C GLU A 396 -26.92 59.43 -76.10
N ALA A 397 -25.84 58.68 -76.35
CA ALA A 397 -25.07 58.79 -77.60
C ALA A 397 -25.88 58.34 -78.83
N LEU A 398 -26.81 57.39 -78.69
CA LEU A 398 -27.76 57.01 -79.74
C LEU A 398 -28.81 58.10 -79.98
N LEU A 399 -29.31 58.74 -78.92
CA LEU A 399 -30.21 59.90 -79.01
C LEU A 399 -29.51 61.10 -79.65
N GLU A 400 -28.25 61.37 -79.30
CA GLU A 400 -27.48 62.48 -79.90
C GLU A 400 -27.07 62.16 -81.34
N ARG A 401 -26.73 60.91 -81.65
CA ARG A 401 -26.61 60.43 -83.04
C ARG A 401 -27.92 60.65 -83.81
N ASP A 402 -29.07 60.33 -83.23
CA ASP A 402 -30.35 60.47 -83.93
C ASP A 402 -30.81 61.93 -84.06
N ARG A 403 -30.45 62.81 -83.11
CA ARG A 403 -30.52 64.27 -83.25
C ARG A 403 -29.61 64.76 -84.38
N HIS A 404 -28.36 64.30 -84.45
CA HIS A 404 -27.43 64.65 -85.52
C HIS A 404 -27.90 64.13 -86.89
N ILE A 405 -28.48 62.93 -86.99
CA ILE A 405 -29.07 62.40 -88.24
C ILE A 405 -30.33 63.20 -88.64
N GLN A 406 -31.12 63.68 -87.67
CA GLN A 406 -32.23 64.60 -87.98
C GLN A 406 -31.73 65.96 -88.45
N LEU A 407 -30.72 66.54 -87.77
CA LEU A 407 -30.09 67.79 -88.15
C LEU A 407 -29.40 67.69 -89.52
N GLU A 408 -28.71 66.59 -89.80
CA GLU A 408 -28.12 66.25 -91.09
C GLU A 408 -29.22 66.18 -92.16
N ARG A 409 -30.33 65.46 -91.93
CA ARG A 409 -31.46 65.42 -92.88
C ARG A 409 -32.09 66.79 -93.11
N ASP A 410 -32.18 67.65 -92.10
CA ASP A 410 -32.73 69.00 -92.25
C ASP A 410 -31.72 69.99 -92.87
N LEU A 411 -30.42 69.78 -92.68
CA LEU A 411 -29.37 70.48 -93.42
C LEU A 411 -29.29 70.00 -94.87
N GLN A 412 -29.48 68.71 -95.12
CA GLN A 412 -29.59 68.10 -96.44
C GLN A 412 -30.81 68.66 -97.18
N ARG A 413 -31.99 68.71 -96.53
CA ARG A 413 -33.19 69.38 -97.06
C ARG A 413 -32.95 70.86 -97.37
N LYS A 414 -32.29 71.61 -96.47
CA LYS A 414 -31.92 73.02 -96.71
C LYS A 414 -30.92 73.15 -97.86
N TYR A 415 -29.97 72.24 -97.98
CA TYR A 415 -29.02 72.18 -99.08
C TYR A 415 -29.72 71.84 -100.40
N ASP A 416 -30.65 70.90 -100.43
CA ASP A 416 -31.44 70.54 -101.61
C ASP A 416 -32.36 71.70 -102.04
N VAL A 417 -32.94 72.44 -101.09
CA VAL A 417 -33.67 73.70 -101.35
C VAL A 417 -32.72 74.76 -101.92
N LEU A 418 -31.60 75.06 -101.25
CA LEU A 418 -30.60 76.02 -101.73
C LEU A 418 -29.96 75.63 -103.06
N LEU A 419 -29.83 74.33 -103.36
CA LEU A 419 -29.33 73.81 -104.63
C LEU A 419 -30.37 73.96 -105.73
N ASN A 420 -31.65 73.77 -105.43
CA ASN A 420 -32.74 74.02 -106.38
C ASN A 420 -32.97 75.52 -106.60
N GLU A 421 -32.89 76.35 -105.56
CA GLU A 421 -32.86 77.81 -105.66
C GLU A 421 -31.64 78.26 -106.47
N SER A 422 -30.44 77.75 -106.20
CA SER A 422 -29.23 78.06 -106.96
C SER A 422 -29.32 77.62 -108.42
N ARG A 423 -29.91 76.45 -108.72
CA ARG A 423 -30.24 76.02 -110.09
C ARG A 423 -31.29 76.92 -110.75
N GLN A 424 -32.26 77.41 -110.00
CA GLN A 424 -33.27 78.34 -110.50
C GLN A 424 -32.67 79.74 -110.76
N TYR A 425 -31.80 80.23 -109.87
CA TYR A 425 -31.01 81.44 -110.09
C TYR A 425 -30.04 81.29 -111.26
N GLN A 426 -29.38 80.14 -111.42
CA GLN A 426 -28.53 79.84 -112.57
C GLN A 426 -29.35 79.81 -113.86
N SER A 427 -30.49 79.11 -113.89
CA SER A 427 -31.40 79.10 -115.04
C SER A 427 -31.91 80.50 -115.40
N ASN A 428 -32.35 81.27 -114.40
CA ASN A 428 -32.75 82.67 -114.59
C ASN A 428 -31.59 83.55 -115.07
N ALA A 429 -30.37 83.30 -114.61
CA ALA A 429 -29.16 84.01 -115.04
C ALA A 429 -28.72 83.58 -116.45
N GLU A 430 -28.89 82.33 -116.85
CA GLU A 430 -28.63 81.82 -118.20
C GLU A 430 -29.65 82.36 -119.19
N VAL A 431 -30.94 82.41 -118.82
CA VAL A 431 -31.99 83.11 -119.59
C VAL A 431 -31.63 84.59 -119.75
N ARG A 432 -31.30 85.29 -118.66
CA ARG A 432 -30.98 86.72 -118.70
C ARG A 432 -29.63 87.04 -119.35
N LEU A 433 -28.67 86.12 -119.31
CA LEU A 433 -27.45 86.17 -120.11
C LEU A 433 -27.79 85.98 -121.59
N GLY A 434 -28.74 85.11 -121.93
CA GLY A 434 -29.27 84.94 -123.28
C GLY A 434 -29.97 86.21 -123.80
N GLU A 435 -30.81 86.84 -122.98
CA GLU A 435 -31.44 88.14 -123.27
C GLU A 435 -30.38 89.23 -123.51
N LEU A 436 -29.43 89.39 -122.58
CA LEU A 436 -28.33 90.37 -122.70
C LEU A 436 -27.40 90.05 -123.88
N GLN A 437 -27.14 88.79 -124.20
CA GLN A 437 -26.38 88.42 -125.41
C GLN A 437 -27.16 88.71 -126.69
N ALA A 438 -28.48 88.57 -126.69
CA ALA A 438 -29.32 88.96 -127.83
C ALA A 438 -29.35 90.49 -128.00
N GLU A 439 -29.48 91.24 -126.91
CA GLU A 439 -29.42 92.70 -126.92
C GLU A 439 -28.02 93.21 -127.33
N VAL A 440 -26.94 92.64 -126.78
CA VAL A 440 -25.57 92.96 -127.20
C VAL A 440 -25.33 92.62 -128.67
N LYS A 441 -25.81 91.47 -129.17
CA LYS A 441 -25.74 91.14 -130.61
C LYS A 441 -26.49 92.15 -131.47
N LEU A 442 -27.67 92.59 -131.03
CA LEU A 442 -28.43 93.63 -131.72
C LEU A 442 -27.65 94.96 -131.74
N LYS A 443 -27.05 95.34 -130.61
CA LYS A 443 -26.22 96.55 -130.49
C LYS A 443 -24.92 96.46 -131.27
N THR A 444 -24.29 95.28 -131.41
CA THR A 444 -23.15 95.11 -132.32
C THR A 444 -23.60 95.23 -133.77
N PHE A 445 -24.73 94.64 -134.19
CA PHE A 445 -25.24 94.85 -135.56
C PHE A 445 -25.62 96.32 -135.85
N GLU A 446 -26.17 97.04 -134.88
CA GLU A 446 -26.39 98.49 -135.00
C GLU A 446 -25.06 99.26 -135.10
N SER A 447 -24.06 98.91 -134.28
CA SER A 447 -22.73 99.51 -134.28
C SER A 447 -21.98 99.24 -135.58
N ASP A 448 -21.97 97.99 -136.06
CA ASP A 448 -21.35 97.57 -137.33
C ASP A 448 -22.00 98.33 -138.50
N ARG A 449 -23.32 98.48 -138.51
CA ARG A 449 -24.04 99.27 -139.51
C ARG A 449 -23.64 100.76 -139.47
N VAL A 450 -23.49 101.33 -138.27
CA VAL A 450 -23.03 102.72 -138.09
C VAL A 450 -21.55 102.87 -138.52
N GLN A 451 -20.69 101.91 -138.22
CA GLN A 451 -19.29 101.92 -138.65
C GLN A 451 -19.17 101.77 -140.16
N LEU A 452 -19.96 100.90 -140.80
CA LEU A 452 -19.96 100.74 -142.27
C LEU A 452 -20.38 102.05 -142.95
N LEU A 453 -21.44 102.70 -142.47
CA LEU A 453 -21.87 104.03 -142.92
C LEU A 453 -20.79 105.11 -142.66
N TYR A 454 -20.08 105.05 -141.53
CA TYR A 454 -18.98 105.97 -141.22
C TYR A 454 -17.77 105.76 -142.14
N GLU A 455 -17.42 104.51 -142.46
CA GLU A 455 -16.36 104.16 -143.41
C GLU A 455 -16.70 104.53 -144.85
N GLU A 456 -17.97 104.40 -145.27
CA GLU A 456 -18.44 104.90 -146.56
C GLU A 456 -18.37 106.43 -146.63
N ASN A 457 -18.82 107.14 -145.60
CA ASN A 457 -18.68 108.60 -145.53
C ASN A 457 -17.22 109.07 -145.47
N LEU A 458 -16.32 108.31 -144.83
CA LEU A 458 -14.87 108.57 -144.89
C LEU A 458 -14.27 108.33 -146.28
N LYS A 459 -14.79 107.36 -147.05
CA LYS A 459 -14.37 107.10 -148.43
C LYS A 459 -14.84 108.22 -149.37
N THR A 460 -16.08 108.68 -149.25
CA THR A 460 -16.60 109.82 -150.06
C THR A 460 -15.95 111.15 -149.68
N LEU A 461 -15.66 111.39 -148.40
CA LEU A 461 -14.90 112.56 -147.95
C LEU A 461 -13.47 112.56 -148.52
N LYS A 462 -12.77 111.42 -148.49
CA LYS A 462 -11.42 111.31 -149.08
C LYS A 462 -11.43 111.47 -150.61
N ALA A 463 -12.44 110.92 -151.29
CA ALA A 463 -12.61 111.09 -152.73
C ALA A 463 -12.80 112.56 -153.11
N THR A 464 -13.70 113.28 -152.41
CA THR A 464 -13.94 114.71 -152.66
C THR A 464 -12.75 115.59 -152.26
N GLN A 465 -11.99 115.25 -151.21
CA GLN A 465 -10.73 115.95 -150.88
C GLN A 465 -9.67 115.79 -151.98
N ILE A 466 -9.50 114.58 -152.54
CA ILE A 466 -8.57 114.34 -153.67
C ILE A 466 -9.03 115.08 -154.93
N GLU A 467 -10.34 115.23 -155.14
CA GLU A 467 -10.90 116.02 -156.25
C GLU A 467 -10.68 117.53 -156.04
N ILE A 468 -10.87 118.04 -154.82
CA ILE A 468 -10.52 119.42 -154.45
C ILE A 468 -9.02 119.68 -154.64
N GLU A 469 -8.13 118.78 -154.21
CA GLU A 469 -6.69 118.91 -154.46
C GLU A 469 -6.35 118.97 -155.95
N LYS A 470 -7.00 118.14 -156.79
CA LYS A 470 -6.82 118.18 -158.25
C LYS A 470 -7.29 119.51 -158.84
N LEU A 471 -8.43 120.02 -158.38
CA LEU A 471 -8.98 121.30 -158.83
C LEU A 471 -8.11 122.47 -158.38
N GLN A 472 -7.59 122.46 -157.15
CA GLN A 472 -6.61 123.44 -156.64
C GLN A 472 -5.32 123.40 -157.47
N LYS A 473 -4.68 122.23 -157.64
CA LYS A 473 -3.45 122.10 -158.45
C LYS A 473 -3.65 122.52 -159.91
N LYS A 474 -4.85 122.34 -160.46
CA LYS A 474 -5.22 122.83 -161.80
C LYS A 474 -5.42 124.35 -161.82
N ASN A 475 -6.03 124.92 -160.78
CA ASN A 475 -6.19 126.35 -160.61
C ASN A 475 -4.85 127.08 -160.38
N ASP A 476 -3.93 126.50 -159.61
CA ASP A 476 -2.56 127.02 -159.41
C ASP A 476 -1.78 127.07 -160.73
N LEU A 477 -2.01 126.10 -161.62
CA LEU A 477 -1.36 126.02 -162.93
C LEU A 477 -1.94 127.08 -163.87
N ILE A 478 -3.26 127.23 -163.91
CA ILE A 478 -3.96 128.31 -164.63
C ILE A 478 -3.56 129.69 -164.07
N GLN A 479 -3.40 129.85 -162.76
CA GLN A 479 -2.91 131.09 -162.14
C GLN A 479 -1.48 131.39 -162.54
N LYS A 480 -0.60 130.38 -162.68
CA LYS A 480 0.78 130.59 -163.18
C LYS A 480 0.83 130.95 -164.66
N GLU A 481 -0.01 130.35 -165.49
CA GLU A 481 -0.15 130.75 -166.89
C GLU A 481 -0.71 132.18 -167.01
N TYR A 482 -1.75 132.50 -166.24
CA TYR A 482 -2.30 133.85 -166.14
C TYR A 482 -1.26 134.87 -165.64
N PHE A 483 -0.51 134.58 -164.59
CA PHE A 483 0.57 135.46 -164.10
C PHE A 483 1.70 135.63 -165.13
N ASN A 484 2.05 134.59 -165.90
CA ASN A 484 3.06 134.73 -166.96
C ASN A 484 2.56 135.60 -168.12
N LEU A 485 1.30 135.45 -168.55
CA LEU A 485 0.67 136.34 -169.52
C LEU A 485 0.54 137.77 -168.98
N GLN A 486 0.16 137.93 -167.72
CA GLN A 486 0.05 139.23 -167.07
C GLN A 486 1.43 139.90 -166.95
N VAL A 487 2.49 139.20 -166.53
CA VAL A 487 3.85 139.77 -166.48
C VAL A 487 4.39 140.13 -167.88
N GLN A 488 3.99 139.41 -168.94
CA GLN A 488 4.28 139.84 -170.32
C GLN A 488 3.49 141.09 -170.73
N SER A 489 2.22 141.20 -170.34
CA SER A 489 1.39 142.40 -170.55
C SER A 489 1.94 143.60 -169.78
N ASP A 490 2.25 143.41 -168.49
CA ASP A 490 2.68 144.45 -167.57
C ASP A 490 4.06 144.99 -167.93
N ARG A 491 4.97 144.16 -168.48
CA ARG A 491 6.21 144.67 -169.11
C ARG A 491 5.92 145.62 -170.26
N ARG A 492 4.97 145.26 -171.13
CA ARG A 492 4.59 146.06 -172.32
C ARG A 492 3.82 147.33 -171.96
N LEU A 493 3.07 147.31 -170.85
CA LEU A 493 2.49 148.49 -170.22
C LEU A 493 3.56 149.36 -169.56
N MET A 494 4.55 148.77 -168.87
CA MET A 494 5.58 149.50 -168.15
C MET A 494 6.57 150.19 -169.10
N GLU A 495 6.86 149.59 -170.27
CA GLU A 495 7.53 150.28 -171.37
C GLU A 495 6.79 151.59 -171.73
N ILE A 496 5.47 151.51 -171.97
CA ILE A 496 4.63 152.68 -172.31
C ILE A 496 4.52 153.69 -171.14
N ASP A 497 4.36 153.23 -169.90
CA ASP A 497 4.18 154.11 -168.74
C ASP A 497 5.50 154.75 -168.25
N THR A 498 6.66 154.22 -168.66
CA THR A 498 7.95 154.93 -168.50
C THR A 498 8.06 156.14 -169.44
N GLU A 499 7.61 156.03 -170.70
CA GLU A 499 7.51 157.19 -171.62
C GLU A 499 6.56 158.29 -171.08
N LEU A 500 5.60 157.89 -170.25
CA LEU A 500 4.55 158.75 -169.68
C LEU A 500 4.99 159.40 -168.34
N ASN A 501 5.63 158.66 -167.44
CA ASN A 501 6.09 159.20 -166.15
C ASN A 501 7.24 160.21 -166.27
N GLU A 502 8.07 160.15 -167.32
CA GLU A 502 9.01 161.24 -167.66
C GLU A 502 8.32 162.59 -167.92
N LYS A 503 7.03 162.59 -168.30
CA LYS A 503 6.24 163.82 -168.48
C LYS A 503 5.66 164.32 -167.16
N ARG A 504 5.24 163.41 -166.27
CA ARG A 504 4.57 163.74 -164.99
C ARG A 504 5.49 164.23 -163.88
N THR A 505 6.70 163.68 -163.76
CA THR A 505 7.63 164.02 -162.66
C THR A 505 8.06 165.50 -162.61
N LYS A 506 7.89 166.23 -163.72
CA LYS A 506 8.13 167.69 -163.80
C LYS A 506 7.07 168.56 -163.13
N LEU A 507 5.91 167.99 -162.76
CA LEU A 507 4.80 168.72 -162.16
C LEU A 507 4.93 168.85 -160.63
N GLN A 508 5.22 167.74 -159.96
CA GLN A 508 4.87 167.51 -158.55
C GLN A 508 5.84 168.15 -157.53
N VAL A 509 6.97 168.70 -157.99
CA VAL A 509 8.00 169.30 -157.12
C VAL A 509 7.62 170.71 -156.67
N TYR A 510 6.74 171.40 -157.40
CA TYR A 510 6.40 172.81 -157.14
C TYR A 510 5.34 173.00 -156.03
N GLU A 511 4.35 172.11 -155.94
CA GLU A 511 3.16 172.31 -155.08
C GLU A 511 3.45 172.21 -153.58
N LYS A 512 4.44 171.40 -153.18
CA LYS A 512 4.66 171.05 -151.76
C LYS A 512 5.29 172.16 -150.90
N VAL A 513 5.84 173.22 -151.50
CA VAL A 513 6.63 174.23 -150.78
C VAL A 513 5.76 175.39 -150.26
N GLU A 514 4.56 175.61 -150.80
CA GLU A 514 3.72 176.75 -150.40
C GLU A 514 2.91 176.49 -149.11
N GLN A 515 2.37 175.28 -148.91
CA GLN A 515 1.41 175.02 -147.82
C GLN A 515 2.02 175.07 -146.41
N GLU A 516 3.30 174.76 -146.24
CA GLU A 516 3.96 174.70 -144.92
C GLU A 516 4.28 176.10 -144.32
N LEU A 517 4.07 177.19 -145.06
CA LEU A 517 4.48 178.54 -144.67
C LEU A 517 3.39 179.40 -143.98
N ASP A 518 2.10 179.17 -144.26
CA ASP A 518 1.04 180.09 -143.83
C ASP A 518 0.53 179.84 -142.39
N GLU A 519 0.40 178.57 -141.95
CA GLU A 519 -0.13 178.26 -140.60
C GLU A 519 0.73 178.83 -139.47
N VAL A 520 2.06 178.84 -139.66
CA VAL A 520 3.05 179.32 -138.67
C VAL A 520 2.88 180.82 -138.37
N VAL A 521 2.35 181.60 -139.33
CA VAL A 521 2.14 183.05 -139.16
C VAL A 521 1.02 183.36 -138.17
N MET A 522 -0.02 182.52 -138.14
CA MET A 522 -1.26 182.83 -137.42
C MET A 522 -1.12 182.65 -135.89
N GLN A 523 -0.38 181.63 -135.44
CA GLN A 523 -0.23 181.32 -134.01
C GLN A 523 0.56 182.39 -133.23
N ALA A 524 1.51 183.07 -133.87
CA ALA A 524 2.39 184.04 -133.21
C ALA A 524 1.70 185.39 -132.87
N ALA A 525 0.48 185.62 -133.37
CA ALA A 525 -0.19 186.92 -133.27
C ALA A 525 -0.98 187.13 -131.97
N GLN A 526 -1.43 186.07 -131.30
CA GLN A 526 -2.39 186.15 -130.17
C GLN A 526 -1.76 186.29 -128.78
N VAL A 527 -0.42 186.28 -128.67
CA VAL A 527 0.27 186.32 -127.38
C VAL A 527 0.56 187.77 -126.93
N GLU A 528 -0.10 188.20 -125.86
CA GLU A 528 -0.04 189.58 -125.33
C GLU A 528 1.32 189.95 -124.73
N ASN A 529 2.07 188.97 -124.21
CA ASN A 529 3.39 189.15 -123.63
C ASN A 529 4.48 188.95 -124.71
N ASP A 530 5.17 190.01 -125.12
CA ASP A 530 6.16 189.92 -126.22
C ASP A 530 7.32 188.96 -125.94
N GLY A 531 7.67 188.73 -124.66
CA GLY A 531 8.69 187.74 -124.26
C GLY A 531 8.26 186.27 -124.41
N GLU A 532 6.98 185.99 -124.66
CA GLU A 532 6.46 184.64 -124.95
C GLU A 532 6.03 184.50 -126.42
N ALA A 533 5.63 185.59 -127.08
CA ALA A 533 5.37 185.61 -128.52
C ALA A 533 6.61 185.17 -129.33
N GLU A 534 7.82 185.60 -128.95
CA GLU A 534 9.06 185.15 -129.60
C GLU A 534 9.33 183.65 -129.42
N LYS A 535 8.90 183.02 -128.31
CA LYS A 535 9.10 181.57 -128.09
C LYS A 535 8.26 180.72 -129.04
N VAL A 536 7.03 181.12 -129.34
CA VAL A 536 6.13 180.37 -130.24
C VAL A 536 6.69 180.35 -131.66
N LEU A 537 7.19 181.50 -132.15
CA LEU A 537 7.96 181.58 -133.39
C LEU A 537 9.17 180.64 -133.36
N PHE A 538 9.93 180.63 -132.25
CA PHE A 538 11.13 179.80 -132.15
C PHE A 538 10.85 178.29 -132.15
N SER A 539 9.72 177.83 -131.57
CA SER A 539 9.34 176.41 -131.58
C SER A 539 9.05 175.84 -132.97
N TYR A 540 8.69 176.67 -133.95
CA TYR A 540 8.46 176.27 -135.34
C TYR A 540 9.69 176.48 -136.24
N GLY A 541 10.90 176.37 -135.68
CA GLY A 541 12.14 176.33 -136.46
C GLY A 541 12.56 177.68 -137.07
N TYR A 542 12.13 178.80 -136.48
CA TYR A 542 12.45 180.16 -136.94
C TYR A 542 13.91 180.59 -136.67
N GLY A 543 14.88 179.77 -137.08
CA GLY A 543 16.30 179.93 -136.74
C GLY A 543 17.25 179.16 -137.66
N ALA A 544 17.57 179.76 -138.82
CA ALA A 544 18.43 179.24 -139.90
C ALA A 544 17.86 178.02 -140.65
N SER A 545 17.79 178.01 -141.98
CA SER A 545 18.59 178.76 -142.97
C SER A 545 17.83 179.78 -143.84
N LEU A 546 16.56 180.08 -143.56
CA LEU A 546 15.67 180.80 -144.48
C LEU A 546 16.11 182.26 -144.80
N PRO A 547 15.90 182.77 -146.04
CA PRO A 547 16.43 184.07 -146.47
C PRO A 547 15.90 185.32 -145.75
N THR A 548 16.75 186.35 -145.68
CA THR A 548 16.55 187.59 -144.90
C THR A 548 15.37 188.46 -145.33
N SER A 549 14.90 188.37 -146.57
CA SER A 549 13.69 189.06 -147.04
C SER A 549 12.40 188.43 -146.49
N ALA A 550 12.35 187.10 -146.41
CA ALA A 550 11.23 186.36 -145.84
C ALA A 550 11.14 186.57 -144.31
N LYS A 551 12.28 186.59 -143.61
CA LYS A 551 12.33 186.84 -142.16
C LYS A 551 11.62 188.15 -141.78
N ARG A 552 11.93 189.25 -142.49
CA ARG A 552 11.28 190.56 -142.27
C ARG A 552 9.79 190.54 -142.66
N ARG A 553 9.39 189.82 -143.73
CA ARG A 553 7.96 189.68 -144.08
C ARG A 553 7.18 188.99 -142.95
N LEU A 554 7.67 187.88 -142.41
CA LEU A 554 6.96 187.15 -141.33
C LEU A 554 6.77 188.02 -140.08
N GLN A 555 7.80 188.76 -139.67
CA GLN A 555 7.68 189.74 -138.58
C GLN A 555 6.65 190.83 -138.90
N HIS A 556 6.60 191.30 -140.15
CA HIS A 556 5.60 192.28 -140.60
C HIS A 556 4.18 191.70 -140.60
N SER A 557 4.00 190.43 -140.99
CA SER A 557 2.71 189.74 -140.96
C SER A 557 2.22 189.51 -139.53
N VAL A 558 3.10 189.11 -138.61
CA VAL A 558 2.76 188.95 -137.18
C VAL A 558 2.46 190.30 -136.52
N HIS A 559 3.21 191.36 -136.84
CA HIS A 559 2.86 192.72 -136.40
C HIS A 559 1.56 193.24 -137.03
N LEU A 560 1.28 192.92 -138.29
CA LEU A 560 -0.01 193.23 -138.94
C LEU A 560 -1.15 192.48 -138.27
N ALA A 561 -0.98 191.19 -137.93
CA ALA A 561 -1.97 190.41 -137.23
C ALA A 561 -2.21 190.94 -135.79
N LYS A 562 -1.16 191.24 -135.01
CA LYS A 562 -1.28 191.96 -133.72
C LYS A 562 -2.01 193.30 -133.89
N ARG A 563 -1.69 194.07 -134.94
CA ARG A 563 -2.32 195.37 -135.24
C ARG A 563 -3.77 195.23 -135.67
N VAL A 564 -4.15 194.19 -136.41
CA VAL A 564 -5.53 193.89 -136.81
C VAL A 564 -6.34 193.46 -135.59
N ILE A 565 -5.82 192.56 -134.75
CA ILE A 565 -6.50 192.15 -133.51
C ILE A 565 -6.74 193.36 -132.58
N GLN A 566 -5.73 194.23 -132.42
CA GLN A 566 -5.87 195.49 -131.66
C GLN A 566 -6.80 196.52 -132.34
N LEU A 567 -6.97 196.48 -133.66
CA LEU A 567 -7.91 197.34 -134.38
C LEU A 567 -9.34 196.78 -134.37
N GLU A 568 -9.54 195.47 -134.34
CA GLU A 568 -10.85 194.82 -134.16
C GLU A 568 -11.35 195.04 -132.72
N GLN A 569 -10.48 194.90 -131.72
CA GLN A 569 -10.75 195.29 -130.32
C GLN A 569 -10.91 196.82 -130.12
N ALA A 570 -10.58 197.64 -131.12
CA ALA A 570 -10.93 199.06 -131.17
C ALA A 570 -12.23 199.32 -131.97
N ASN A 571 -12.62 198.42 -132.87
CA ASN A 571 -13.84 198.53 -133.69
C ASN A 571 -15.10 198.11 -132.92
N THR A 572 -14.95 197.41 -131.78
CA THR A 572 -15.99 197.13 -130.76
C THR A 572 -16.47 198.39 -130.03
N SER A 573 -16.72 199.49 -130.76
CA SER A 573 -17.19 200.76 -130.22
C SER A 573 -18.09 201.58 -131.16
N LEU A 574 -18.46 201.08 -132.35
CA LEU A 574 -19.31 201.83 -133.31
C LEU A 574 -20.42 201.03 -134.02
N ARG A 575 -20.51 199.71 -133.80
CA ARG A 575 -21.64 198.84 -134.15
C ARG A 575 -21.77 197.70 -133.15
#